data_AF-A0A1F5TA46-F1
#
_entry.id   AF-A0A1F5TA46-F1
#
_cell.length_a   1.000
_cell.length_b   1.000
_cell.length_c   1.000
_cell.angle_alpha   90.00
_cell.angle_beta   90.00
_cell.angle_gamma   90.00
#
_symmetry.space_group_name_H-M   'P 1'
#
loop_
_entity.id
_entity.type
_entity.pdbx_description
1 polymer ?
#
loop_
_entity_poly.entity_id
_entity_poly.type
_entity_poly.pdbx_seq_one_letter_code
_entity_poly.pdbx_strand_id
1 'polypeptide(L)'
;MSLATNYFSQFTAPTIQNFFKKVFQTRPALEIDLKNAKTNEDFEKVFHEAVGIIDAQAGTGSIEVDQGFLEALRGIRFDHQDGFVTIAESRIHAPLLQTGGTGIGQTEINGSVLRSQGTQMSIGKNAKIKISGNAQIRQS
;
A
#
# COMPACT_ATOMS: atom_id res chain seq x y z
N MET A 1 7.79 -10.36 -22.06
CA MET A 1 7.49 -8.94 -21.75
C MET A 1 7.31 -8.83 -20.26
N SER A 2 8.04 -7.93 -19.60
CA SER A 2 7.98 -7.77 -18.15
C SER A 2 6.72 -6.97 -17.77
N LEU A 3 6.04 -7.38 -16.69
CA LEU A 3 4.93 -6.61 -16.09
C LEU A 3 5.34 -5.17 -15.73
N ALA A 4 6.64 -4.94 -15.48
CA ALA A 4 7.23 -3.61 -15.29
C ALA A 4 7.08 -2.70 -16.52
N THR A 5 7.18 -3.25 -17.73
CA THR A 5 7.14 -2.45 -18.97
C THR A 5 5.77 -1.79 -19.20
N ASN A 6 4.69 -2.38 -18.65
CA ASN A 6 3.35 -1.79 -18.69
C ASN A 6 3.04 -0.89 -17.48
N TYR A 7 3.64 -1.14 -16.31
CA TYR A 7 3.44 -0.30 -15.13
C TYR A 7 4.18 1.05 -15.22
N PHE A 8 5.30 1.10 -15.95
CA PHE A 8 6.22 2.25 -15.93
C PHE A 8 6.22 3.11 -17.20
N SER A 9 5.40 2.79 -18.21
CA SER A 9 5.36 3.49 -19.50
C SER A 9 4.85 4.94 -19.43
N GLN A 10 4.38 5.40 -18.26
CA GLN A 10 3.82 6.75 -18.06
C GLN A 10 4.60 7.63 -17.06
N PHE A 11 5.71 7.17 -16.48
CA PHE A 11 6.49 8.01 -15.56
C PHE A 11 7.39 8.99 -16.32
N THR A 12 7.02 10.27 -16.31
CA THR A 12 7.90 11.34 -16.78
C THR A 12 9.03 11.60 -15.76
N ALA A 13 10.18 12.10 -16.22
CA ALA A 13 11.29 12.47 -15.33
C ALA A 13 10.88 13.40 -14.16
N PRO A 14 10.01 14.42 -14.37
CA PRO A 14 9.45 15.21 -13.27
C PRO A 14 8.65 14.39 -12.25
N THR A 15 7.87 13.40 -12.69
CA THR A 15 7.09 12.52 -11.80
C THR A 15 8.00 11.69 -10.91
N ILE A 16 9.08 11.13 -11.48
CA ILE A 16 10.06 10.32 -10.75
C ILE A 16 10.80 11.19 -9.71
N GLN A 17 11.24 12.38 -10.11
CA GLN A 17 11.93 13.31 -9.19
C GLN A 17 11.03 13.72 -8.02
N ASN A 18 9.76 14.03 -8.28
CA ASN A 18 8.81 14.40 -7.23
C ASN A 18 8.50 13.24 -6.29
N PHE A 19 8.40 12.02 -6.83
CA PHE A 19 8.24 10.80 -6.04
C PHE A 19 9.41 10.62 -5.07
N PHE A 20 10.65 10.62 -5.57
CA PHE A 20 11.84 10.46 -4.73
C PHE A 20 12.03 11.60 -3.73
N LYS A 21 11.71 12.86 -4.10
CA LYS A 21 11.72 13.97 -3.14
C LYS A 21 10.79 13.70 -1.95
N LYS A 22 9.57 13.22 -2.18
CA LYS A 22 8.63 12.86 -1.10
C LYS A 22 9.17 11.69 -0.26
N VAL A 23 9.75 10.69 -0.90
CA VAL A 23 10.36 9.53 -0.22
C VAL A 23 11.51 9.98 0.68
N PHE A 24 12.41 10.84 0.20
CA PHE A 24 13.57 11.32 0.97
C PHE A 24 13.20 12.26 2.11
N GLN A 25 12.14 13.04 1.97
CA GLN A 25 11.57 13.80 3.09
C GLN A 25 11.12 12.89 4.24
N THR A 26 10.61 11.70 3.91
CA THR A 26 10.05 10.75 4.88
C THR A 26 11.11 9.76 5.38
N ARG A 27 12.11 9.43 4.55
CA ARG A 27 13.24 8.54 4.85
C ARG A 27 14.54 9.09 4.26
N PRO A 28 15.21 10.03 4.96
CA PRO A 28 16.44 10.65 4.47
C PRO A 28 17.60 9.66 4.24
N ALA A 29 17.61 8.54 4.97
CA ALA A 29 18.60 7.47 4.79
C ALA A 29 18.61 6.92 3.36
N LEU A 30 17.43 6.83 2.71
CA LEU A 30 17.34 6.36 1.32
C LEU A 30 17.99 7.31 0.33
N GLU A 31 18.09 8.60 0.64
CA GLU A 31 18.81 9.57 -0.20
C GLU A 31 20.32 9.31 -0.14
N ILE A 32 20.83 8.99 1.05
CA ILE A 32 22.23 8.64 1.26
C ILE A 32 22.54 7.32 0.56
N ASP A 33 21.67 6.33 0.69
CA ASP A 33 21.82 5.03 0.03
C ASP A 33 21.73 5.15 -1.49
N LEU A 34 20.83 6.00 -2.04
CA LEU A 34 20.78 6.26 -3.48
C LEU A 34 22.05 6.94 -4.00
N LYS A 35 22.57 7.93 -3.26
CA LYS A 35 23.80 8.66 -3.63
C LYS A 35 25.04 7.75 -3.61
N ASN A 36 25.02 6.72 -2.78
CA ASN A 36 26.12 5.76 -2.64
C ASN A 36 25.97 4.52 -3.52
N ALA A 37 24.86 4.37 -4.26
CA ALA A 37 24.62 3.25 -5.16
C ALA A 37 25.66 3.23 -6.29
N LYS A 38 26.33 2.09 -6.48
CA LYS A 38 27.37 1.91 -7.52
C LYS A 38 26.98 0.90 -8.59
N THR A 39 25.97 0.09 -8.31
CA THR A 39 25.47 -0.97 -9.19
C THR A 39 23.97 -0.80 -9.46
N ASN A 40 23.48 -1.48 -10.49
CA ASN A 40 22.05 -1.52 -10.78
C ASN A 40 21.27 -2.20 -9.63
N GLU A 41 21.85 -3.19 -8.96
CA GLU A 41 21.24 -3.83 -7.79
C GLU A 41 21.12 -2.88 -6.60
N ASP A 42 22.11 -2.02 -6.35
CA ASP A 42 22.04 -0.98 -5.31
C ASP A 42 20.89 0.00 -5.60
N PHE A 43 20.75 0.40 -6.86
CA PHE A 43 19.68 1.28 -7.31
C PHE A 43 18.31 0.59 -7.17
N GLU A 44 18.18 -0.65 -7.61
CA GLU A 44 16.95 -1.45 -7.48
C GLU A 44 16.56 -1.67 -6.02
N LYS A 45 17.52 -1.81 -5.11
CA LYS A 45 17.26 -1.92 -3.68
C LYS A 45 16.66 -0.63 -3.12
N VAL A 46 17.26 0.52 -3.43
CA VAL A 46 16.72 1.82 -2.99
C VAL A 46 15.37 2.10 -3.65
N PHE A 47 15.21 1.74 -4.92
CA PHE A 47 13.94 1.83 -5.63
C PHE A 47 12.89 0.94 -4.95
N HIS A 48 13.16 -0.34 -4.69
CA HIS A 48 12.25 -1.21 -3.94
C HIS A 48 11.89 -0.67 -2.55
N GLU A 49 12.86 -0.09 -1.86
CA GLU A 49 12.60 0.57 -0.58
C GLU A 49 11.73 1.83 -0.74
N ALA A 50 11.78 2.50 -1.89
CA ALA A 50 10.98 3.66 -2.26
C ALA A 50 9.57 3.29 -2.79
N VAL A 51 9.40 2.28 -3.64
CA VAL A 51 8.12 1.90 -4.32
C VAL A 51 7.38 0.70 -3.70
N GLY A 52 7.91 0.05 -2.67
CA GLY A 52 7.30 -1.14 -2.08
C GLY A 52 6.04 -0.93 -1.24
N ILE A 53 5.41 0.25 -1.28
CA ILE A 53 4.27 0.60 -0.43
C ILE A 53 3.09 1.05 -1.28
N ILE A 54 1.91 0.44 -1.07
CA ILE A 54 0.64 1.00 -1.52
C ILE A 54 0.08 1.84 -0.38
N ASP A 55 -0.06 3.15 -0.59
CA ASP A 55 -0.71 4.06 0.35
C ASP A 55 -1.96 4.65 -0.30
N ALA A 56 -3.12 4.12 0.07
CA ALA A 56 -4.41 4.50 -0.48
C ALA A 56 -5.22 5.27 0.57
N GLN A 57 -5.53 6.53 0.26
CA GLN A 57 -6.23 7.47 1.14
C GLN A 57 -7.55 7.89 0.51
N ALA A 58 -8.68 7.65 1.18
CA ALA A 58 -9.99 7.90 0.59
C ALA A 58 -10.39 9.38 0.57
N GLY A 59 -9.78 10.25 1.39
CA GLY A 59 -10.21 11.63 1.56
C GLY A 59 -11.64 11.68 2.09
N THR A 60 -12.54 12.24 1.29
CA THR A 60 -14.00 12.21 1.51
C THR A 60 -14.72 11.27 0.52
N GLY A 61 -13.96 10.60 -0.35
CA GLY A 61 -14.44 9.74 -1.43
C GLY A 61 -14.46 8.27 -1.06
N SER A 62 -14.20 7.40 -2.04
CA SER A 62 -14.20 5.95 -1.85
C SER A 62 -13.01 5.26 -2.52
N ILE A 63 -12.55 4.17 -1.90
CA ILE A 63 -11.60 3.21 -2.47
C ILE A 63 -12.29 1.85 -2.47
N GLU A 64 -12.32 1.19 -3.62
CA GLU A 64 -12.93 -0.13 -3.78
C GLU A 64 -11.91 -1.13 -4.32
N VAL A 65 -11.79 -2.27 -3.64
CA VAL A 65 -11.02 -3.43 -4.09
C VAL A 65 -11.98 -4.62 -4.12
N ASP A 66 -12.45 -4.99 -5.30
CA ASP A 66 -13.38 -6.10 -5.51
C ASP A 66 -12.71 -7.22 -6.31
N GLN A 67 -12.76 -8.45 -5.80
CA GLN A 67 -12.15 -9.65 -6.38
C GLN A 67 -10.68 -9.45 -6.80
N GLY A 68 -9.97 -8.57 -6.09
CA GLY A 68 -8.63 -8.12 -6.44
C GLY A 68 -7.53 -8.96 -5.79
N PHE A 69 -6.38 -9.02 -6.44
CA PHE A 69 -5.12 -9.45 -5.83
C PHE A 69 -4.18 -8.25 -5.71
N LEU A 70 -3.77 -7.92 -4.48
CA LEU A 70 -2.81 -6.86 -4.21
C LEU A 70 -1.62 -7.43 -3.47
N GLU A 71 -0.43 -7.17 -3.99
CA GLU A 71 0.82 -7.55 -3.34
C GLU A 71 1.76 -6.35 -3.27
N ALA A 72 2.33 -6.10 -2.09
CA ALA A 72 3.36 -5.09 -1.92
C ALA A 72 4.56 -5.67 -1.18
N LEU A 73 5.75 -5.21 -1.59
CA LEU A 73 7.02 -5.74 -1.08
C LEU A 73 7.35 -5.27 0.33
N ARG A 74 6.71 -4.19 0.82
CA ARG A 74 6.95 -3.64 2.15
C ARG A 74 5.67 -3.39 2.92
N GLY A 75 4.68 -2.76 2.30
CA GLY A 75 3.43 -2.54 3.00
C GLY A 75 2.26 -2.06 2.17
N ILE A 76 1.07 -2.21 2.71
CA ILE A 76 -0.16 -1.65 2.16
C ILE A 76 -0.88 -0.93 3.29
N ARG A 77 -1.30 0.31 3.06
CA ARG A 77 -2.16 1.08 3.95
C ARG A 77 -3.40 1.52 3.19
N PHE A 78 -4.56 1.22 3.76
CA PHE A 78 -5.84 1.79 3.38
C PHE A 78 -6.36 2.69 4.50
N ASP A 79 -6.28 4.01 4.30
CA ASP A 79 -6.78 5.02 5.23
C ASP A 79 -8.12 5.56 4.73
N HIS A 80 -9.19 5.34 5.50
CA HIS A 80 -10.53 5.79 5.10
C HIS A 80 -10.76 7.29 5.30
N GLN A 81 -9.94 8.01 6.09
CA GLN A 81 -10.13 9.44 6.38
C GLN A 81 -11.60 9.76 6.71
N ASP A 82 -12.26 10.66 5.99
CA ASP A 82 -13.70 10.95 6.15
C ASP A 82 -14.57 10.23 5.10
N GLY A 83 -13.96 9.36 4.29
CA GLY A 83 -14.56 8.60 3.21
C GLY A 83 -14.70 7.11 3.53
N PHE A 84 -14.68 6.29 2.47
CA PHE A 84 -14.97 4.86 2.56
C PHE A 84 -13.90 4.00 1.89
N VAL A 85 -13.56 2.88 2.50
CA VAL A 85 -12.74 1.82 1.90
C VAL A 85 -13.54 0.52 1.92
N THR A 86 -13.70 -0.13 0.78
CA THR A 86 -14.35 -1.44 0.67
C THR A 86 -13.37 -2.45 0.09
N ILE A 87 -13.15 -3.55 0.79
CA ILE A 87 -12.31 -4.67 0.35
C ILE A 87 -13.18 -5.93 0.33
N ALA A 88 -13.58 -6.35 -0.87
CA ALA A 88 -14.51 -7.44 -1.10
C ALA A 88 -13.84 -8.57 -1.88
N GLU A 89 -14.04 -9.80 -1.42
CA GLU A 89 -13.65 -11.04 -2.11
C GLU A 89 -12.19 -11.07 -2.61
N SER A 90 -11.30 -10.38 -1.91
CA SER A 90 -9.95 -10.05 -2.37
C SER A 90 -8.86 -10.81 -1.62
N ARG A 91 -7.67 -10.86 -2.20
CA ARG A 91 -6.46 -11.42 -1.58
C ARG A 91 -5.40 -10.33 -1.52
N ILE A 92 -5.02 -9.93 -0.31
CA ILE A 92 -4.05 -8.85 -0.08
C ILE A 92 -2.85 -9.42 0.67
N HIS A 93 -1.65 -9.21 0.14
CA HIS A 93 -0.40 -9.68 0.72
C HIS A 93 0.60 -8.54 0.84
N ALA A 94 1.05 -8.24 2.06
CA ALA A 94 2.16 -7.31 2.25
C ALA A 94 2.81 -7.54 3.61
N PRO A 95 4.15 -7.45 3.74
CA PRO A 95 4.81 -7.64 5.04
C PRO A 95 4.21 -6.79 6.16
N LEU A 96 3.84 -5.55 5.86
CA LEU A 96 3.01 -4.71 6.71
C LEU A 96 1.66 -4.40 6.05
N LEU A 97 0.55 -4.72 6.70
CA LEU A 97 -0.78 -4.38 6.19
C LEU A 97 -1.55 -3.57 7.22
N GLN A 98 -2.08 -2.43 6.81
CA GLN A 98 -2.94 -1.58 7.63
C GLN A 98 -4.25 -1.29 6.92
N THR A 99 -5.36 -1.49 7.63
CA THR A 99 -6.72 -1.19 7.17
C THR A 99 -7.45 -0.38 8.23
N GLY A 100 -8.24 0.61 7.81
CA GLY A 100 -8.76 1.64 8.71
C GLY A 100 -7.75 2.77 8.87
N GLY A 101 -8.17 3.87 9.46
CA GLY A 101 -7.33 5.05 9.45
C GLY A 101 -7.87 6.19 10.29
N THR A 102 -7.61 7.40 9.82
CA THR A 102 -7.96 8.63 10.52
C THR A 102 -9.38 9.08 10.15
N GLY A 103 -9.91 10.09 10.83
CA GLY A 103 -11.18 10.72 10.48
C GLY A 103 -12.41 10.01 11.01
N ILE A 104 -13.58 10.33 10.45
CA ILE A 104 -14.88 9.75 10.82
C ILE A 104 -15.39 8.69 9.84
N GLY A 105 -14.59 8.36 8.83
CA GLY A 105 -14.91 7.45 7.75
C GLY A 105 -14.98 5.98 8.18
N GLN A 106 -14.97 5.11 7.18
CA GLN A 106 -15.19 3.69 7.41
C GLN A 106 -14.44 2.78 6.43
N THR A 107 -13.93 1.66 6.94
CA THR A 107 -13.44 0.54 6.15
C THR A 107 -14.31 -0.70 6.36
N GLU A 108 -14.79 -1.31 5.27
CA GLU A 108 -15.46 -2.60 5.28
C GLU A 108 -14.61 -3.66 4.56
N ILE A 109 -14.51 -4.85 5.17
CA ILE A 109 -13.76 -5.98 4.61
C ILE A 109 -14.66 -7.21 4.67
N ASN A 110 -14.93 -7.82 3.52
CA ASN A 110 -15.82 -8.98 3.38
C ASN A 110 -15.22 -10.03 2.43
N GLY A 111 -15.42 -11.32 2.74
CA GLY A 111 -15.02 -12.42 1.85
C GLY A 111 -13.53 -12.49 1.49
N SER A 112 -12.65 -11.80 2.22
CA SER A 112 -11.27 -11.53 1.81
C SER A 112 -10.21 -12.25 2.66
N VAL A 113 -9.02 -12.42 2.10
CA VAL A 113 -7.83 -12.92 2.80
C VAL A 113 -6.78 -11.84 2.85
N LEU A 114 -6.41 -11.43 4.06
CA LEU A 114 -5.40 -10.41 4.35
C LEU A 114 -4.20 -11.07 5.02
N ARG A 115 -3.06 -11.10 4.34
CA ARG A 115 -1.84 -11.74 4.82
C ARG A 115 -0.72 -10.72 5.01
N SER A 116 -0.06 -10.79 6.15
CA SER A 116 1.20 -10.09 6.41
C SER A 116 2.32 -11.05 6.77
N GLN A 117 3.51 -10.51 7.08
CA GLN A 117 4.58 -11.32 7.65
C GLN A 117 4.07 -11.94 8.96
N GLY A 118 4.02 -13.27 9.04
CA GLY A 118 3.61 -14.00 10.25
C GLY A 118 2.13 -13.96 10.63
N THR A 119 1.27 -13.16 9.98
CA THR A 119 -0.17 -13.11 10.28
C THR A 119 -1.05 -13.34 9.06
N GLN A 120 -2.21 -13.94 9.29
CA GLN A 120 -3.25 -14.09 8.28
C GLN A 120 -4.62 -13.87 8.91
N MET A 121 -5.45 -13.11 8.21
CA MET A 121 -6.86 -12.96 8.50
C MET A 121 -7.65 -13.50 7.29
N SER A 122 -8.60 -14.38 7.55
CA SER A 122 -9.47 -14.97 6.52
C SER A 122 -10.91 -14.72 6.90
N ILE A 123 -11.61 -13.96 6.07
CA ILE A 123 -12.97 -13.51 6.30
C ILE A 123 -13.88 -14.29 5.35
N GLY A 124 -14.80 -15.08 5.90
CA GLY A 124 -15.72 -15.89 5.11
C GLY A 124 -16.71 -15.06 4.29
N LYS A 125 -17.39 -15.71 3.33
CA LYS A 125 -18.29 -15.07 2.33
C LYS A 125 -19.46 -14.26 2.93
N ASN A 126 -19.79 -14.49 4.20
CA ASN A 126 -20.83 -13.76 4.94
C ASN A 126 -20.31 -13.09 6.23
N ALA A 127 -19.00 -13.10 6.44
CA ALA A 127 -18.38 -12.40 7.55
C ALA A 127 -17.94 -11.01 7.08
N LYS A 128 -18.05 -10.03 7.98
CA LYS A 128 -17.62 -8.66 7.72
C LYS A 128 -16.84 -8.11 8.90
N ILE A 129 -15.76 -7.41 8.58
CA ILE A 129 -15.08 -6.52 9.51
C ILE A 129 -15.42 -5.10 9.09
N LYS A 130 -15.90 -4.31 10.05
CA LYS A 130 -16.19 -2.89 9.89
C LYS A 130 -15.31 -2.11 10.88
N ILE A 131 -14.55 -1.17 10.35
CA ILE A 131 -13.66 -0.28 11.09
C ILE A 131 -14.17 1.14 10.85
N SER A 132 -14.42 1.92 11.90
CA SER A 132 -14.99 3.27 11.81
C SER A 132 -14.28 4.25 12.73
N GLY A 133 -14.33 5.54 12.38
CA GLY A 133 -13.62 6.57 13.11
C GLY A 133 -12.11 6.35 13.07
N ASN A 134 -11.38 6.83 14.08
CA ASN A 134 -9.90 6.74 14.10
C ASN A 134 -9.33 5.32 14.37
N ALA A 135 -10.15 4.27 14.22
CA ALA A 135 -9.75 2.89 14.47
C ALA A 135 -9.00 2.30 13.26
N GLN A 136 -8.06 1.40 13.54
CA GLN A 136 -7.25 0.73 12.53
C GLN A 136 -6.83 -0.67 12.99
N ILE A 137 -6.66 -1.57 12.02
CA ILE A 137 -6.04 -2.88 12.19
C ILE A 137 -4.69 -2.84 11.48
N ARG A 138 -3.63 -3.24 12.19
CA ARG A 138 -2.28 -3.35 11.65
C ARG A 138 -1.77 -4.78 11.83
N GLN A 139 -1.36 -5.39 10.73
CA GLN A 139 -0.76 -6.72 10.63
C GLN A 139 0.72 -6.57 10.28
N SER A 140 1.61 -7.22 11.02
CA SER A 140 3.08 -7.12 10.89
C SER A 140 3.79 -8.39 11.35
#